data_AF-A0A520HV62-F1
#
_entry.id   AF-A0A520HV62-F1
#
_cell.length_a   1.000
_cell.length_b   1.000
_cell.length_c   1.000
_cell.angle_alpha   90.00
_cell.angle_beta   90.00
_cell.angle_gamma   90.00
#
_symmetry.space_group_name_H-M   'P 1'
#
loop_
_entity.id
_entity.type
_entity.pdbx_description
1 polymer ?
#
loop_
_entity_poly.entity_id
_entity_poly.type
_entity_poly.pdbx_seq_one_letter_code
_entity_poly.pdbx_strand_id
1 'polypeptide(L)'
;MTSNSRVRLAKEATNPALIRMRIVATGLLVLMAVVFLVSRALVDRHPAIGFVRAFAEAAMVGGLADWFAVTALFRHPLGLPIPHTAIIPRNKDRIGDTLAIFLRDNFLLP
;
A
#
# COMPACT_ATOMS: atom_id res chain seq x y z
N MET A 1 -19.13 -24.48 23.01
CA MET A 1 -18.26 -24.55 21.80
C MET A 1 -18.13 -23.20 21.05
N THR A 2 -18.21 -22.03 21.70
CA THR A 2 -18.26 -20.71 20.99
C THR A 2 -17.22 -19.67 21.42
N SER A 3 -16.44 -19.94 22.48
CA SER A 3 -15.44 -18.97 22.99
C SER A 3 -14.15 -18.97 22.17
N ASN A 4 -13.68 -20.15 21.73
CA ASN A 4 -12.37 -20.30 21.10
C ASN A 4 -12.31 -19.77 19.65
N SER A 5 -13.45 -19.72 18.95
CA SER A 5 -13.56 -19.18 17.60
C SER A 5 -13.42 -17.65 17.55
N ARG A 6 -13.93 -16.91 18.55
CA ARG A 6 -13.77 -15.46 18.63
C ARG A 6 -12.32 -15.03 18.89
N VAL A 7 -11.62 -15.78 19.74
CA VAL A 7 -10.20 -15.53 20.06
C VAL A 7 -9.31 -15.83 18.86
N ARG A 8 -9.59 -16.91 18.10
CA ARG A 8 -8.90 -17.17 16.81
C ARG A 8 -9.15 -16.08 15.79
N LEU A 9 -10.40 -15.64 15.60
CA LEU A 9 -10.76 -14.56 14.65
C LEU A 9 -10.06 -13.23 14.99
N ALA A 10 -9.94 -12.89 16.28
CA ALA A 10 -9.21 -11.70 16.73
C ALA A 10 -7.68 -11.82 16.52
N LYS A 11 -7.12 -13.01 16.71
CA LYS A 11 -5.69 -13.31 16.51
C LYS A 11 -5.32 -13.33 15.02
N GLU A 12 -6.26 -13.69 14.15
CA GLU A 12 -6.09 -13.78 12.70
C GLU A 12 -6.28 -12.41 12.00
N ALA A 13 -7.09 -11.51 12.59
CA ALA A 13 -7.28 -10.15 12.13
C ALA A 13 -6.02 -9.25 12.26
N THR A 14 -5.04 -9.68 13.05
CA THR A 14 -3.90 -8.86 13.47
C THR A 14 -2.60 -9.58 13.19
N ASN A 15 -2.28 -9.85 11.92
CA ASN A 15 -1.01 -10.45 11.57
C ASN A 15 0.14 -9.49 11.98
N PRO A 16 0.98 -9.84 12.96
CA PRO A 16 2.02 -8.95 13.48
C PRO A 16 3.04 -8.54 12.41
N ALA A 17 3.23 -9.36 11.36
CA ALA A 17 4.09 -9.03 10.24
C ALA A 17 3.53 -7.88 9.39
N LEU A 18 2.21 -7.84 9.15
CA LEU A 18 1.56 -6.77 8.38
C LEU A 18 1.62 -5.43 9.11
N ILE A 19 1.43 -5.44 10.43
CA ILE A 19 1.56 -4.24 11.26
C ILE A 19 3.00 -3.73 11.23
N ARG A 20 3.99 -4.63 11.39
CA ARG A 20 5.41 -4.25 11.31
C ARG A 20 5.74 -3.62 9.95
N MET A 21 5.32 -4.22 8.85
CA MET A 21 5.56 -3.68 7.51
C MET A 21 4.91 -2.30 7.32
N ARG A 22 3.66 -2.12 7.78
CA ARG A 22 2.98 -0.81 7.72
C ARG A 22 3.71 0.25 8.54
N ILE A 23 4.19 -0.09 9.73
CA ILE A 23 4.97 0.83 10.59
C ILE A 23 6.29 1.19 9.91
N VAL A 24 7.01 0.23 9.34
CA VAL A 24 8.28 0.49 8.64
C VAL A 24 8.05 1.40 7.43
N ALA A 25 7.05 1.10 6.59
CA ALA A 25 6.74 1.91 5.41
C ALA A 25 6.35 3.35 5.80
N THR A 26 5.50 3.50 6.82
CA THR A 26 5.06 4.82 7.31
C THR A 26 6.22 5.58 7.97
N GLY A 27 7.07 4.88 8.73
CA GLY A 27 8.26 5.43 9.35
C GLY A 27 9.28 5.92 8.32
N LEU A 28 9.49 5.16 7.25
CA LEU A 28 10.36 5.56 6.13
C LEU A 28 9.83 6.82 5.43
N LEU A 29 8.52 6.90 5.22
CA LEU A 29 7.88 8.08 4.63
C LEU A 29 8.05 9.32 5.51
N VAL A 30 7.79 9.19 6.82
CA VAL A 30 7.98 10.30 7.79
C VAL A 30 9.45 10.72 7.86
N LEU A 31 10.37 9.76 7.87
CA LEU A 31 11.81 10.02 7.86
C LEU A 31 12.21 10.83 6.62
N MET A 32 11.73 10.46 5.42
CA MET A 32 11.99 11.23 4.19
C MET A 32 11.39 12.64 4.25
N ALA A 33 10.19 12.82 4.82
CA ALA A 33 9.60 14.14 5.03
C ALA A 33 10.43 15.01 5.99
N VAL A 34 10.98 14.44 7.05
CA VAL A 34 11.90 15.13 7.97
C VAL A 34 13.20 15.51 7.25
N VAL A 35 13.80 14.60 6.50
CA VAL A 35 15.01 14.88 5.69
C VAL A 35 14.75 16.02 4.70
N PHE A 36 13.58 16.05 4.05
CA PHE A 36 13.18 17.16 3.17
C PHE A 36 13.10 18.49 3.92
N LEU A 37 12.43 18.53 5.07
CA LEU A 37 12.27 19.76 5.86
C LEU A 37 13.61 20.28 6.39
N VAL A 38 14.47 19.39 6.88
CA VAL A 38 15.82 19.73 7.34
C VAL A 38 16.67 20.24 6.18
N SER A 39 16.65 19.56 5.04
CA SER A 39 17.35 20.00 3.82
C SER A 39 16.86 21.38 3.35
N ARG A 40 15.54 21.61 3.36
CA ARG A 40 14.94 22.91 3.01
C ARG A 40 15.38 24.02 3.97
N ALA A 41 15.46 23.74 5.27
CA ALA A 41 15.88 24.72 6.28
C ALA A 41 17.38 25.07 6.22
N LEU A 42 18.21 24.19 5.65
CA LEU A 42 19.66 24.41 5.52
C LEU A 42 20.09 24.94 4.14
N VAL A 43 19.15 25.13 3.20
CA VAL A 43 19.43 25.42 1.79
C VAL A 43 20.29 26.68 1.56
N ASP A 44 20.24 27.64 2.49
CA ASP A 44 20.95 28.92 2.38
C ASP A 44 22.46 28.82 2.64
N ARG A 45 22.99 27.66 3.07
CA ARG A 45 24.42 27.52 3.42
C ARG A 45 25.32 26.93 2.33
N HIS A 46 24.84 26.01 1.48
CA HIS A 46 25.71 25.37 0.46
C HIS A 46 24.97 24.85 -0.79
N PRO A 47 25.54 25.00 -2.02
CA PRO A 47 24.96 24.53 -3.28
C PRO A 47 24.64 23.01 -3.33
N ALA A 48 25.39 22.20 -2.58
CA ALA A 48 25.17 20.75 -2.47
C ALA A 48 23.80 20.38 -1.88
N ILE A 49 23.18 21.29 -1.13
CA ILE A 49 21.87 21.08 -0.50
C ILE A 49 20.73 21.14 -1.53
N GLY A 50 20.95 21.80 -2.67
CA GLY A 50 20.01 21.79 -3.79
C GLY A 50 19.72 20.38 -4.33
N PHE A 51 20.75 19.52 -4.44
CA PHE A 51 20.59 18.12 -4.86
C PHE A 51 19.82 17.29 -3.83
N VAL A 52 20.13 17.47 -2.54
CA VAL A 52 19.42 16.78 -1.46
C VAL A 52 17.95 17.19 -1.42
N ARG A 53 17.66 18.48 -1.63
CA ARG A 53 16.29 18.99 -1.74
C ARG A 53 15.54 18.36 -2.92
N ALA A 54 16.14 18.34 -4.11
CA ALA A 54 15.51 17.76 -5.30
C ALA A 54 15.25 16.25 -5.12
N PHE A 55 16.20 15.51 -4.55
CA PHE A 55 16.03 14.10 -4.23
C PHE A 55 14.89 13.89 -3.23
N ALA A 56 14.84 14.69 -2.16
CA ALA A 56 13.80 14.58 -1.14
C ALA A 56 12.41 15.01 -1.66
N GLU A 57 12.34 15.97 -2.57
CA GLU A 57 11.10 16.36 -3.27
C GLU A 57 10.59 15.21 -4.16
N ALA A 58 11.47 14.62 -4.95
CA ALA A 58 11.15 13.46 -5.79
C ALA A 58 10.72 12.25 -4.95
N ALA A 59 11.41 11.96 -3.85
CA ALA A 59 11.07 10.87 -2.93
C ALA A 59 9.69 11.05 -2.28
N MET A 60 9.33 12.29 -1.91
CA MET A 60 8.03 12.59 -1.31
C MET A 60 6.89 12.40 -2.32
N VAL A 61 7.06 12.92 -3.55
CA VAL A 61 6.08 12.74 -4.63
C VAL A 61 5.93 11.26 -5.01
N GLY A 62 7.04 10.54 -5.11
CA GLY A 62 7.05 9.09 -5.39
C GLY A 62 6.32 8.28 -4.31
N GLY A 63 6.54 8.59 -3.03
CA GLY A 63 5.84 7.94 -1.92
C GLY A 63 4.33 8.22 -1.90
N LEU A 64 3.92 9.45 -2.22
CA LEU A 64 2.51 9.80 -2.36
C LEU A 64 1.85 9.09 -3.55
N ALA A 65 2.57 8.99 -4.67
CA ALA A 65 2.09 8.29 -5.86
C ALA A 65 1.89 6.79 -5.62
N ASP A 66 2.83 6.13 -4.94
CA ASP A 66 2.71 4.72 -4.56
C ASP A 66 1.50 4.48 -3.64
N TRP A 67 1.30 5.35 -2.63
CA TRP A 67 0.12 5.28 -1.77
C TRP A 67 -1.18 5.41 -2.59
N PHE A 68 -1.24 6.37 -3.52
CA PHE A 68 -2.40 6.55 -4.39
C PHE A 68 -2.63 5.32 -5.28
N ALA A 69 -1.58 4.73 -5.85
CA ALA A 69 -1.68 3.56 -6.71
C ALA A 69 -2.20 2.32 -5.97
N VAL A 70 -1.62 2.01 -4.79
CA VAL A 70 -2.06 0.87 -3.97
C VAL A 70 -3.48 1.08 -3.47
N THR A 71 -3.82 2.28 -3.00
CA THR A 71 -5.19 2.58 -2.57
C THR A 71 -6.16 2.48 -3.74
N ALA A 72 -5.82 2.98 -4.93
CA ALA A 72 -6.66 2.87 -6.13
C ALA A 72 -6.86 1.43 -6.64
N LEU A 73 -5.91 0.53 -6.39
CA LEU A 73 -6.04 -0.87 -6.77
C LEU A 73 -7.11 -1.59 -5.94
N PHE A 74 -7.22 -1.26 -4.65
CA PHE A 74 -8.07 -1.96 -3.70
C PHE A 74 -9.30 -1.17 -3.23
N ARG A 75 -9.27 0.16 -3.30
CA ARG A 75 -10.25 1.12 -2.74
C ARG A 75 -10.27 2.39 -3.61
N HIS A 76 -11.10 3.36 -3.25
CA HIS A 76 -11.13 4.67 -3.91
C HIS A 76 -10.24 5.65 -3.14
N PRO A 77 -9.14 6.17 -3.73
CA PRO A 77 -8.30 7.14 -3.05
C PRO A 77 -9.13 8.40 -2.75
N LEU A 78 -9.01 8.93 -1.52
CA LEU A 78 -9.77 10.09 -1.02
C LEU A 78 -11.30 9.92 -0.96
N GLY A 79 -11.83 8.70 -1.11
CA GLY A 79 -13.28 8.43 -1.01
C GLY A 79 -14.10 8.93 -2.20
N LEU A 80 -13.45 9.45 -3.25
CA LEU A 80 -14.13 9.91 -4.46
C LEU A 80 -14.34 8.73 -5.42
N PRO A 81 -15.58 8.46 -5.88
CA PRO A 81 -15.87 7.37 -6.81
C PRO A 81 -15.42 7.74 -8.22
N ILE A 82 -14.11 7.65 -8.48
CA ILE A 82 -13.55 7.88 -9.81
C ILE A 82 -13.82 6.63 -10.65
N PRO A 83 -14.60 6.73 -11.75
CA PRO A 83 -14.75 5.63 -12.70
C PRO A 83 -13.34 5.25 -13.19
N HIS A 84 -13.00 3.96 -13.14
CA HIS A 84 -11.67 3.35 -13.38
C HIS A 84 -10.75 3.09 -12.17
N THR A 85 -11.16 3.43 -10.93
CA THR A 85 -10.46 2.98 -9.71
C THR A 85 -11.17 1.75 -9.09
N ALA A 86 -10.49 0.98 -8.23
CA ALA A 86 -10.95 -0.32 -7.69
C ALA A 86 -11.13 -1.44 -8.75
N ILE A 87 -10.11 -1.67 -9.57
CA ILE A 87 -10.11 -2.70 -10.63
C ILE A 87 -10.28 -4.12 -10.05
N ILE A 88 -9.63 -4.43 -8.92
CA ILE A 88 -9.66 -5.79 -8.34
C ILE A 88 -11.07 -6.15 -7.79
N PRO A 89 -11.73 -5.32 -6.96
CA PRO A 89 -13.09 -5.60 -6.50
C PRO A 89 -14.10 -5.76 -7.64
N ARG A 90 -13.92 -5.01 -8.73
CA ARG A 90 -14.84 -5.00 -9.88
C ARG A 90 -14.78 -6.29 -10.71
N ASN A 91 -13.62 -6.94 -10.78
CA ASN A 91 -13.41 -8.16 -11.58
C ASN A 91 -13.26 -9.44 -10.75
N LYS A 92 -13.46 -9.39 -9.42
CA LYS A 92 -13.28 -10.54 -8.51
C LYS A 92 -14.10 -11.78 -8.93
N ASP A 93 -15.32 -11.57 -9.39
CA ASP A 93 -16.23 -12.68 -9.73
C ASP A 93 -15.75 -13.39 -11.01
N ARG A 94 -15.38 -12.61 -12.04
CA ARG A 94 -14.76 -13.14 -13.27
C ARG A 94 -13.45 -13.89 -13.01
N ILE A 95 -12.61 -13.39 -12.10
CA ILE A 95 -11.36 -14.04 -11.71
C ILE A 95 -11.65 -15.36 -10.97
N GLY A 96 -12.66 -15.37 -10.08
CA GLY A 96 -13.10 -16.57 -9.37
C GLY A 96 -13.62 -17.65 -10.31
N ASP A 97 -14.46 -17.28 -11.28
CA ASP A 97 -15.00 -18.22 -12.28
C ASP A 97 -13.87 -18.84 -13.13
N THR A 98 -12.92 -18.02 -13.57
CA THR A 98 -11.78 -18.49 -14.38
C THR A 98 -10.89 -19.45 -13.57
N LEU A 99 -10.63 -19.16 -12.30
CA LEU A 99 -9.87 -20.03 -11.39
C LEU A 99 -10.61 -21.35 -11.10
N ALA A 100 -11.93 -21.31 -10.94
CA ALA A 100 -12.74 -22.50 -10.72
C ALA A 100 -12.72 -23.44 -11.92
N ILE A 101 -12.77 -22.89 -13.14
CA ILE A 101 -12.63 -23.65 -14.40
C ILE A 101 -11.21 -24.24 -14.49
N PHE A 102 -10.18 -23.43 -14.26
CA PHE A 102 -8.79 -23.90 -14.30
C PHE A 102 -8.54 -25.06 -13.31
N LEU A 103 -9.02 -24.96 -12.08
CA LEU A 103 -8.89 -26.03 -11.08
C LEU A 103 -9.67 -27.28 -11.49
N ARG A 104 -10.87 -27.12 -12.06
CA ARG A 104 -11.65 -28.25 -12.58
C ARG A 104 -10.87 -29.00 -13.66
N ASP A 105 -10.35 -28.27 -14.63
CA ASP A 105 -9.75 -28.84 -15.83
C ASP A 105 -8.34 -29.41 -15.58
N ASN A 106 -7.59 -28.88 -14.60
CA ASN A 106 -6.21 -29.32 -14.33
C ASN A 106 -6.07 -30.26 -13.13
N PHE A 107 -7.06 -30.31 -12.22
CA PHE A 107 -6.94 -31.10 -11.00
C PHE A 107 -8.13 -32.04 -10.73
N LEU A 108 -9.33 -31.77 -11.26
CA LEU A 108 -10.53 -32.57 -10.96
C LEU A 108 -10.95 -33.50 -12.10
N LEU A 109 -10.57 -33.18 -13.34
CA LEU A 109 -10.71 -34.06 -14.48
C LEU A 109 -9.31 -34.63 -14.79
N PRO A 110 -9.07 -35.94 -14.56
CA PRO A 110 -7.79 -36.57 -14.91
C PRO A 110 -7.52 -36.58 -16.41
#